data_AF-A0A957D1A3-F1
#
_entry.id   AF-A0A957D1A3-F1
#
_cell.length_a   1.000
_cell.length_b   1.000
_cell.length_c   1.000
_cell.angle_alpha   90.00
_cell.angle_beta   90.00
_cell.angle_gamma   90.00
#
_symmetry.space_group_name_H-M   'P 1'
#
loop_
_entity.id
_entity.type
_entity.pdbx_description
1 polymer ?
#
loop_
_entity_poly.entity_id
_entity_poly.type
_entity_poly.pdbx_seq_one_letter_code
_entity_poly.pdbx_strand_id
1 'polypeptide(L)'
;MTKKRNDLAGGIVLIGLGLLFLVGRIVNLDNWGLLFLPALGAIFMIWGILAREGGLMIPGGIISGIGWGSYLIAGPWALDSALDDGGLFMIVFGIGFMSITLFSLIFAHETHWWALIPGGIISGIGAAIMFGGVFMQALELLGTYWPVILILVGIYVIFQAGRGKIIGKE
;
A
#
# COMPACT_ATOMS: atom_id res chain seq x y z
N MET A 1 -13.00 -13.83 28.28
CA MET A 1 -13.85 -14.34 27.18
C MET A 1 -13.33 -13.97 25.77
N THR A 2 -12.12 -13.42 25.61
CA THR A 2 -11.59 -12.91 24.33
C THR A 2 -10.92 -13.97 23.43
N LYS A 3 -10.39 -15.06 24.01
CA LYS A 3 -9.59 -16.06 23.27
C LYS A 3 -10.39 -16.85 22.22
N LYS A 4 -11.59 -17.33 22.58
CA LYS A 4 -12.45 -18.14 21.70
C LYS A 4 -12.86 -17.47 20.40
N ARG A 5 -12.96 -16.13 20.37
CA ARG A 5 -13.44 -15.38 19.20
C ARG A 5 -12.34 -15.20 18.14
N ASN A 6 -11.09 -15.05 18.57
CA ASN A 6 -9.94 -15.04 17.67
C ASN A 6 -9.64 -16.44 17.11
N ASP A 7 -9.83 -17.50 17.90
CA ASP A 7 -9.66 -18.88 17.44
C ASP A 7 -10.68 -19.25 16.35
N LEU A 8 -11.93 -18.79 16.49
CA LEU A 8 -13.00 -18.98 15.50
C LEU A 8 -12.75 -18.18 14.21
N ALA A 9 -12.31 -16.93 14.33
CA ALA A 9 -11.97 -16.09 13.19
C ALA A 9 -10.82 -16.70 12.38
N GLY A 10 -9.79 -17.22 13.07
CA GLY A 10 -8.68 -17.91 12.42
C GLY A 10 -9.09 -19.19 11.73
N GLY A 11 -9.97 -19.99 12.34
CA GLY A 11 -10.52 -21.19 11.72
C GLY A 11 -11.32 -20.89 10.45
N ILE A 12 -12.19 -19.87 10.47
CA ILE A 12 -12.98 -19.45 9.30
C ILE A 12 -12.07 -18.98 8.16
N VAL A 13 -11.02 -18.21 8.48
CA VAL A 13 -10.05 -17.75 7.48
C VAL A 13 -9.30 -18.93 6.86
N LEU A 14 -8.87 -19.90 7.67
CA LEU A 14 -8.15 -21.08 7.19
C LEU A 14 -9.04 -21.95 6.27
N ILE A 15 -10.31 -22.11 6.63
CA ILE A 15 -11.31 -22.81 5.81
C ILE A 15 -11.55 -22.05 4.51
N GLY A 16 -11.68 -20.72 4.56
CA GLY A 16 -11.83 -19.86 3.38
C GLY A 16 -10.64 -19.99 2.42
N LEU A 17 -9.41 -19.95 2.95
CA LEU A 17 -8.18 -20.19 2.17
C LEU A 17 -8.20 -21.57 1.52
N GLY A 18 -8.47 -22.62 2.30
CA GLY A 18 -8.51 -23.99 1.83
C GLY A 18 -9.53 -24.19 0.71
N LEU A 19 -10.73 -23.61 0.84
CA LEU A 19 -11.75 -23.64 -0.20
C LEU A 19 -11.33 -22.87 -1.45
N LEU A 20 -10.75 -21.69 -1.30
CA LEU A 20 -10.29 -20.87 -2.43
C LEU A 20 -9.21 -21.61 -3.24
N PHE A 21 -8.26 -22.25 -2.56
CA PHE A 21 -7.26 -23.12 -3.20
C PHE A 21 -7.87 -24.37 -3.85
N LEU A 22 -8.85 -24.99 -3.20
CA LEU A 22 -9.51 -26.19 -3.71
C LEU A 22 -10.25 -25.87 -5.02
N VAL A 23 -11.02 -24.79 -5.05
CA VAL A 23 -11.69 -24.32 -6.26
C VAL A 23 -10.64 -24.00 -7.31
N GLY A 24 -9.56 -23.30 -6.96
CA GLY A 24 -8.52 -22.97 -7.91
C GLY A 24 -7.86 -24.15 -8.60
N ARG A 25 -7.68 -25.25 -7.86
CA ARG A 25 -7.16 -26.49 -8.40
C ARG A 25 -8.17 -27.22 -9.29
N ILE A 26 -9.46 -27.13 -9.00
CA ILE A 26 -10.50 -27.84 -9.75
C ILE A 26 -10.80 -27.15 -11.08
N VAL A 27 -10.83 -25.80 -11.11
CA VAL A 27 -11.33 -25.08 -12.29
C VAL A 27 -10.28 -24.89 -13.41
N ASN A 28 -8.99 -25.21 -13.18
CA ASN A 28 -7.95 -25.19 -14.24
C ASN A 28 -7.98 -23.92 -15.14
N LEU A 29 -8.32 -22.75 -14.59
CA LEU A 29 -8.11 -21.51 -15.35
C LEU A 29 -6.61 -21.22 -15.37
N ASP A 30 -6.07 -20.97 -16.56
CA ASP A 30 -4.64 -20.72 -16.79
C ASP A 30 -4.06 -19.57 -15.93
N ASN A 31 -4.92 -18.76 -15.28
CA ASN A 31 -4.56 -17.55 -14.54
C ASN A 31 -4.85 -17.60 -13.02
N TRP A 32 -5.16 -18.77 -12.43
CA TRP A 32 -5.45 -18.87 -10.98
C TRP A 32 -4.32 -18.41 -10.07
N GLY A 33 -3.06 -18.54 -10.51
CA GLY A 33 -1.90 -18.07 -9.75
C GLY A 33 -1.95 -16.57 -9.45
N LEU A 34 -2.57 -15.77 -10.33
CA LEU A 34 -2.68 -14.31 -10.17
C LEU A 34 -3.70 -13.92 -9.10
N LEU A 35 -4.77 -14.70 -8.89
CA LEU A 35 -5.79 -14.42 -7.88
C LEU A 35 -5.36 -14.78 -6.45
N PHE A 36 -4.28 -15.55 -6.31
CA PHE A 36 -3.76 -15.93 -5.00
C PHE A 36 -3.33 -14.72 -4.17
N LEU A 37 -2.62 -13.75 -4.77
CA LEU A 37 -2.18 -12.54 -4.07
C LEU A 37 -3.36 -11.67 -3.62
N PRO A 38 -4.31 -11.25 -4.48
CA PRO A 38 -5.49 -10.50 -4.04
C PRO A 38 -6.28 -11.21 -2.95
N ALA A 39 -6.44 -12.53 -3.05
CA ALA A 39 -7.14 -13.32 -2.03
C ALA A 39 -6.41 -13.27 -0.69
N LEU A 40 -5.10 -13.48 -0.67
CA LEU A 40 -4.28 -13.41 0.54
C LEU A 40 -4.31 -12.01 1.16
N GLY A 41 -4.24 -10.95 0.33
CA GLY A 41 -4.38 -9.57 0.77
C GLY A 41 -5.74 -9.29 1.41
N ALA A 42 -6.82 -9.76 0.79
CA ALA A 42 -8.18 -9.64 1.32
C ALA A 42 -8.32 -10.36 2.67
N ILE A 43 -7.69 -11.51 2.83
CA ILE A 43 -7.70 -12.26 4.10
C ILE A 43 -7.00 -11.49 5.22
N PHE A 44 -5.79 -10.98 4.98
CA PHE A 44 -5.09 -10.17 5.98
C PHE A 44 -5.87 -8.89 6.31
N MET A 45 -6.50 -8.28 5.31
CA MET A 45 -7.33 -7.10 5.52
C MET A 45 -8.58 -7.41 6.37
N ILE A 46 -9.34 -8.46 6.02
CA ILE A 46 -10.52 -8.90 6.77
C ILE A 46 -10.12 -9.30 8.19
N TRP A 47 -9.02 -10.04 8.36
CA TRP A 47 -8.53 -10.38 9.69
C TRP A 47 -8.17 -9.13 10.48
N GLY A 48 -7.40 -8.20 9.91
CA GLY A 48 -7.05 -6.94 10.57
C GLY A 48 -8.28 -6.16 11.03
N ILE A 49 -9.33 -6.11 10.20
CA ILE A 49 -10.62 -5.48 10.54
C ILE A 49 -11.32 -6.22 11.68
N LEU A 50 -11.39 -7.55 11.65
CA LEU A 50 -12.06 -8.37 12.67
C LEU A 50 -11.32 -8.35 14.02
N ALA A 51 -9.99 -8.42 13.97
CA ALA A 51 -9.12 -8.35 15.15
C ALA A 51 -8.98 -6.92 15.68
N ARG A 52 -9.33 -5.91 14.86
CA ARG A 52 -9.08 -4.48 15.13
C ARG A 52 -7.61 -4.16 15.41
N GLU A 53 -6.72 -4.90 14.75
CA GLU A 53 -5.28 -4.77 14.85
C GLU A 53 -4.73 -4.16 13.57
N GLY A 54 -4.18 -2.94 13.67
CA GLY A 54 -3.63 -2.23 12.51
C GLY A 54 -2.43 -2.94 11.87
N GLY A 55 -1.69 -3.74 12.64
CA GLY A 55 -0.52 -4.48 12.15
C GLY A 55 -0.83 -5.45 11.00
N LEU A 56 -2.01 -6.08 10.98
CA LEU A 56 -2.43 -7.00 9.91
C LEU A 56 -3.00 -6.29 8.68
N MET A 57 -3.44 -5.03 8.84
CA MET A 57 -3.89 -4.22 7.71
C MET A 57 -2.73 -3.79 6.82
N ILE A 58 -1.51 -3.70 7.36
CA ILE A 58 -0.29 -3.38 6.59
C ILE A 58 -0.02 -4.43 5.51
N PRO A 59 0.22 -5.72 5.82
CA PRO A 59 0.40 -6.74 4.79
C PRO A 59 -0.87 -6.91 3.95
N GLY A 60 -2.06 -6.72 4.53
CA GLY A 60 -3.33 -6.73 3.80
C GLY A 60 -3.37 -5.70 2.66
N GLY A 61 -3.04 -4.44 2.93
CA GLY A 61 -3.03 -3.38 1.94
C GLY A 61 -1.93 -3.54 0.88
N ILE A 62 -0.72 -3.92 1.29
CA ILE A 62 0.41 -4.13 0.36
C ILE A 62 0.12 -5.29 -0.58
N ILE A 63 -0.25 -6.46 -0.04
CA ILE A 63 -0.52 -7.67 -0.83
C ILE A 63 -1.76 -7.46 -1.71
N SER A 64 -2.81 -6.78 -1.21
CA SER A 64 -3.97 -6.43 -2.03
C SER A 64 -3.60 -5.49 -3.18
N GLY A 65 -2.76 -4.48 -2.93
CA GLY A 65 -2.30 -3.56 -3.96
C GLY A 65 -1.49 -4.26 -5.07
N ILE A 66 -0.52 -5.10 -4.69
CA ILE A 66 0.28 -5.88 -5.66
C ILE A 66 -0.61 -6.90 -6.39
N GLY A 67 -1.47 -7.59 -5.64
CA GLY A 67 -2.37 -8.60 -6.17
C GLY A 67 -3.31 -8.01 -7.22
N TRP A 68 -4.10 -7.01 -6.84
CA TRP A 68 -5.03 -6.36 -7.77
C TRP A 68 -4.31 -5.67 -8.92
N GLY A 69 -3.17 -5.04 -8.67
CA GLY A 69 -2.35 -4.43 -9.72
C GLY A 69 -1.92 -5.48 -10.75
N SER A 70 -1.36 -6.61 -10.31
CA SER A 70 -0.94 -7.70 -11.19
C SER A 70 -2.10 -8.32 -11.96
N TYR A 71 -3.26 -8.47 -11.33
CA TYR A 71 -4.44 -9.06 -11.95
C TYR A 71 -5.04 -8.13 -13.03
N LEU A 72 -4.96 -6.81 -12.86
CA LEU A 72 -5.46 -5.84 -13.83
C LEU A 72 -4.56 -5.65 -15.06
N ILE A 73 -3.27 -6.02 -14.99
CA ILE A 73 -2.33 -5.90 -16.11
C ILE A 73 -2.02 -7.24 -16.78
N ALA A 74 -2.07 -8.35 -16.04
CA ALA A 74 -1.70 -9.68 -16.53
C ALA A 74 -2.82 -10.72 -16.43
N GLY A 75 -3.97 -10.34 -15.87
CA GLY A 75 -5.12 -11.23 -15.72
C GLY A 75 -6.03 -11.27 -16.95
N PRO A 76 -7.12 -12.06 -16.89
CA PRO A 76 -8.13 -12.13 -17.95
C PRO A 76 -8.84 -10.80 -18.22
N TRP A 77 -8.79 -9.88 -17.25
CA TRP A 77 -9.32 -8.52 -17.37
C TRP A 77 -8.22 -7.50 -17.61
N ALA A 78 -7.07 -7.93 -18.13
CA ALA A 78 -6.09 -7.02 -18.69
C ALA A 78 -6.80 -6.08 -19.66
N LEU A 79 -6.72 -4.79 -19.37
CA LEU A 79 -7.32 -3.77 -20.21
C LEU A 79 -6.43 -3.65 -21.44
N ASP A 80 -6.87 -4.19 -22.58
CA ASP A 80 -6.32 -3.94 -23.94
C ASP A 80 -6.53 -2.48 -24.37
N SER A 81 -6.05 -1.57 -23.53
CA SER A 81 -6.26 -0.13 -23.63
C SER A 81 -4.92 0.54 -23.90
N ALA A 82 -4.93 1.74 -24.48
CA ALA A 82 -3.73 2.56 -24.68
C ALA A 82 -3.10 3.07 -23.36
N LEU A 83 -3.50 2.51 -22.22
CA LEU A 83 -3.00 2.87 -20.90
C LEU A 83 -1.68 2.15 -20.64
N ASP A 84 -0.76 2.84 -19.98
CA ASP A 84 0.50 2.24 -19.56
C ASP A 84 0.28 1.28 -18.38
N ASP A 85 0.62 0.00 -18.57
CA ASP A 85 0.48 -1.04 -17.55
C ASP A 85 1.25 -0.71 -16.27
N GLY A 86 2.43 -0.10 -16.39
CA GLY A 86 3.24 0.33 -15.26
C GLY A 86 2.55 1.45 -14.47
N GLY A 87 1.94 2.41 -15.17
CA GLY A 87 1.14 3.47 -14.58
C GLY A 87 -0.07 2.94 -13.82
N LEU A 88 -0.85 2.04 -14.45
CA LEU A 88 -2.02 1.42 -13.84
C LEU A 88 -1.64 0.58 -12.61
N PHE A 89 -0.59 -0.25 -12.72
CA PHE A 89 -0.08 -1.04 -11.60
C PHE A 89 0.32 -0.16 -10.41
N MET A 90 1.06 0.93 -10.67
CA MET A 90 1.48 1.87 -9.63
C MET A 90 0.28 2.51 -8.94
N ILE A 91 -0.74 2.98 -9.67
CA ILE A 91 -1.94 3.57 -9.06
C ILE A 91 -2.65 2.57 -8.14
N VAL A 92 -2.87 1.34 -8.62
CA VAL A 92 -3.56 0.31 -7.83
C VAL A 92 -2.73 -0.09 -6.61
N PHE A 93 -1.40 -0.15 -6.75
CA PHE A 93 -0.50 -0.42 -5.63
C PHE A 93 -0.52 0.72 -4.60
N GLY A 94 -0.53 1.97 -5.04
CA GLY A 94 -0.66 3.14 -4.17
C GLY A 94 -2.00 3.19 -3.44
N ILE A 95 -3.11 2.81 -4.11
CA ILE A 95 -4.42 2.60 -3.46
C ILE A 95 -4.33 1.51 -2.38
N GLY A 96 -3.60 0.43 -2.64
CA GLY A 96 -3.30 -0.61 -1.64
C GLY A 96 -2.66 -0.03 -0.38
N PHE A 97 -1.69 0.87 -0.51
CA PHE A 97 -1.10 1.58 0.63
C PHE A 97 -2.07 2.53 1.33
N MET A 98 -2.84 3.33 0.58
CA MET A 98 -3.84 4.25 1.17
C MET A 98 -4.92 3.49 1.93
N SER A 99 -5.27 2.28 1.48
CA SER A 99 -6.23 1.42 2.15
C SER A 99 -5.78 1.05 3.57
N ILE A 100 -4.47 0.93 3.84
CA ILE A 100 -3.92 0.68 5.18
C ILE A 100 -4.37 1.78 6.14
N THR A 101 -4.19 3.04 5.76
CA THR A 101 -4.61 4.18 6.58
C THR A 101 -6.12 4.26 6.69
N LEU A 102 -6.86 4.04 5.59
CA LEU A 102 -8.32 4.07 5.59
C LEU A 102 -8.91 3.03 6.56
N PHE A 103 -8.49 1.77 6.45
CA PHE A 103 -9.00 0.69 7.29
C PHE A 103 -8.50 0.80 8.74
N SER A 104 -7.27 1.23 8.96
CA SER A 104 -6.76 1.43 10.33
C SER A 104 -7.46 2.59 11.04
N LEU A 105 -7.79 3.68 10.33
CA LEU A 105 -8.55 4.79 10.87
C LEU A 105 -9.99 4.38 11.26
N ILE A 106 -10.64 3.55 10.44
CA ILE A 106 -12.05 3.17 10.65
C ILE A 106 -12.20 2.06 11.69
N PHE A 107 -11.29 1.08 11.71
CA PHE A 107 -11.49 -0.17 12.46
C PHE A 107 -10.46 -0.44 13.56
N ALA A 108 -9.27 0.17 13.51
CA ALA A 108 -8.21 -0.06 14.50
C ALA A 108 -8.11 1.10 15.51
N HIS A 109 -7.42 0.85 16.63
CA HIS A 109 -7.15 1.90 17.63
C HIS A 109 -5.93 2.77 17.25
N GLU A 110 -5.13 2.32 16.29
CA GLU A 110 -3.91 2.98 15.85
C GLU A 110 -3.96 3.32 14.36
N THR A 111 -3.86 4.60 14.04
CA THR A 111 -3.90 5.07 12.66
C THR A 111 -2.51 5.12 12.04
N HIS A 112 -2.35 4.41 10.93
CA HIS A 112 -1.07 4.33 10.22
C HIS A 112 -0.98 5.44 9.15
N TRP A 113 -0.85 6.70 9.60
CA TRP A 113 -0.75 7.87 8.73
C TRP A 113 0.45 7.83 7.78
N TRP A 114 1.51 7.12 8.17
CA TRP A 114 2.70 7.00 7.36
C TRP A 114 2.41 6.37 6.01
N ALA A 115 1.41 5.49 5.87
CA ALA A 115 1.11 4.77 4.63
C ALA A 115 0.53 5.67 3.52
N LEU A 116 -0.01 6.85 3.87
CA LEU A 116 -0.43 7.86 2.88
C LEU A 116 0.74 8.46 2.11
N ILE A 117 1.92 8.56 2.73
CA ILE A 117 3.12 9.12 2.07
C ILE A 117 3.57 8.22 0.91
N PRO A 118 3.92 6.94 1.11
CA PRO A 118 4.29 6.06 0.02
C PRO A 118 3.11 5.82 -0.93
N GLY A 119 1.88 5.67 -0.41
CA GLY A 119 0.69 5.52 -1.27
C GLY A 119 0.50 6.70 -2.21
N GLY A 120 0.64 7.93 -1.70
CA GLY A 120 0.55 9.15 -2.49
C GLY A 120 1.69 9.29 -3.51
N ILE A 121 2.93 8.99 -3.11
CA ILE A 121 4.09 9.04 -4.02
C ILE A 121 3.92 8.00 -5.14
N ILE A 122 3.60 6.75 -4.80
CA ILE A 122 3.43 5.66 -5.77
C ILE A 122 2.27 5.98 -6.74
N SER A 123 1.11 6.40 -6.22
CA SER A 123 -0.02 6.80 -7.08
C SER A 123 0.31 8.02 -7.93
N GLY A 124 1.08 8.98 -7.40
CA GLY A 124 1.55 10.15 -8.15
C GLY A 124 2.49 9.79 -9.29
N ILE A 125 3.42 8.86 -9.06
CA ILE A 125 4.29 8.29 -10.11
C ILE A 125 3.45 7.55 -11.14
N GLY A 126 2.51 6.72 -10.72
CA GLY A 126 1.63 5.98 -11.63
C GLY A 126 0.79 6.92 -12.50
N ALA A 127 0.23 7.99 -11.93
CA ALA A 127 -0.45 9.03 -12.68
C ALA A 127 0.49 9.76 -13.65
N ALA A 128 1.71 10.08 -13.23
CA ALA A 128 2.69 10.73 -14.10
C ALA A 128 3.07 9.87 -15.32
N ILE A 129 3.22 8.55 -15.12
CA ILE A 129 3.45 7.59 -16.21
C ILE A 129 2.23 7.54 -17.13
N MET A 130 1.02 7.48 -16.55
CA MET A 130 -0.23 7.33 -17.30
C MET A 130 -0.60 8.56 -18.16
N PHE A 131 -0.35 9.77 -17.65
CA PHE A 131 -0.72 11.01 -18.34
C PHE A 131 0.45 11.69 -19.06
N GLY A 132 1.69 11.38 -18.67
CA GLY A 132 2.90 11.95 -19.26
C GLY A 132 3.00 13.48 -19.13
N GLY A 133 3.88 14.07 -19.95
CA GLY A 133 4.00 15.52 -20.12
C GLY A 133 4.39 16.28 -18.84
N VAL A 134 3.54 17.25 -18.45
CA VAL A 134 3.79 18.16 -17.32
C VAL A 134 3.96 17.41 -16.00
N PHE A 135 3.27 16.28 -15.81
CA PHE A 135 3.41 15.47 -14.59
C PHE A 135 4.79 14.82 -14.49
N MET A 136 5.31 14.27 -15.58
CA MET A 136 6.67 13.73 -15.64
C MET A 136 7.71 14.81 -15.38
N GLN A 137 7.53 15.99 -15.98
CA GLN A 137 8.43 17.12 -15.76
C GLN A 137 8.41 17.61 -14.31
N ALA A 138 7.24 17.69 -13.69
CA ALA A 138 7.12 18.02 -12.27
C ALA A 138 7.81 16.97 -11.37
N LEU A 139 7.69 15.69 -11.71
CA LEU A 139 8.31 14.60 -10.97
C LEU A 139 9.84 14.61 -11.09
N GLU A 140 10.36 14.90 -12.29
CA GLU A 140 11.80 15.06 -12.54
C GLU A 140 12.38 16.24 -11.77
N LEU A 141 11.70 17.39 -11.79
CA LEU A 141 12.09 18.56 -11.01
C LEU A 141 12.09 18.22 -9.51
N LEU A 142 11.03 17.61 -9.00
CA LEU A 142 10.93 17.23 -7.60
C LEU A 142 12.03 16.23 -7.20
N GLY A 143 12.28 15.22 -8.04
CA GLY A 143 13.35 14.24 -7.88
C GLY A 143 14.77 14.81 -8.01
N THR A 144 14.94 15.94 -8.68
CA THR A 144 16.24 16.62 -8.83
C THR A 144 16.50 17.60 -7.69
N TYR A 145 15.47 18.33 -7.23
CA TYR A 145 15.62 19.40 -6.25
C TYR A 145 15.40 18.96 -4.79
N TRP A 146 14.78 17.80 -4.53
CA TRP A 146 14.62 17.32 -3.15
C TRP A 146 15.93 17.20 -2.35
N PRO A 147 17.10 16.78 -2.90
CA PRO A 147 18.32 16.67 -2.11
C PRO A 147 18.82 18.07 -1.73
N VAL A 148 18.65 19.06 -2.60
CA VAL A 148 18.99 20.45 -2.32
C VAL A 148 18.15 21.00 -1.17
N ILE A 149 16.84 20.73 -1.18
CA ILE A 149 15.94 21.11 -0.08
C ILE A 149 16.38 20.44 1.22
N LEU A 150 16.72 19.14 1.20
CA LEU A 150 17.21 18.43 2.38
C LEU A 150 18.54 18.99 2.90
N ILE A 151 19.47 19.36 2.01
CA ILE A 151 20.72 20.01 2.39
C ILE A 151 20.44 21.35 3.07
N LEU A 152 19.58 22.19 2.49
CA LEU A 152 19.23 23.51 3.07
C LEU A 152 18.53 23.38 4.42
N VAL A 153 17.58 22.45 4.54
CA VAL A 153 16.89 22.15 5.81
C VAL A 153 17.89 21.61 6.84
N GLY A 154 18.78 20.70 6.45
CA GLY A 154 19.83 20.16 7.32
C GLY A 154 20.75 21.26 7.85
N ILE A 155 21.21 22.17 6.97
CA ILE A 155 22.01 23.34 7.34
C ILE A 155 21.23 24.23 8.32
N TYR A 156 19.97 24.53 8.04
CA TYR A 156 19.12 25.34 8.91
C TYR A 156 18.96 24.74 10.32
N VAL A 157 18.74 23.42 10.42
CA VAL A 157 18.63 22.70 11.70
C VAL A 157 19.94 22.77 12.50
N ILE A 158 21.10 22.62 11.83
CA ILE A 158 22.41 22.74 12.49
C ILE A 158 22.62 24.15 13.04
N PHE A 159 22.29 25.18 12.27
CA PHE A 159 22.38 26.57 12.74
C PHE A 159 21.46 26.85 13.93
N GLN A 160 20.24 26.30 13.92
CA GLN A 160 19.30 26.46 15.03
C GLN A 160 19.78 25.74 16.30
N ALA A 161 20.36 24.54 16.16
CA ALA A 161 20.95 23.80 17.28
C ALA A 161 22.17 24.52 17.88
N GLY A 162 23.02 25.12 17.03
CA GLY A 162 24.16 25.93 17.47
C GLY A 162 23.74 27.20 18.23
N ARG A 163 22.67 27.86 17.80
CA ARG A 163 22.12 29.05 18.48
C ARG A 163 21.49 28.71 19.85
N GLY A 164 20.88 27.54 19.99
CA GLY A 164 20.34 27.06 21.27
C GLY A 164 21.42 26.86 22.35
N LYS A 165 22.61 26.40 21.97
CA LYS A 165 23.77 26.27 22.87
C LYS A 165 24.37 27.60 23.34
N ILE A 166 24.22 28.67 22.55
CA ILE A 166 24.79 29.99 22.86
C ILE A 166 23.86 30.82 23.77
N ILE A 167 22.56 30.49 23.79
CA ILE A 167 21.52 31.25 24.52
C ILE A 167 20.99 30.48 25.75
N GLY A 168 21.43 29.22 25.94
CA GLY A 168 21.18 28.43 27.15
C GLY A 168 21.93 28.99 28.36
N LYS A 169 21.20 29.75 29.17
CA LYS A 169 21.48 30.09 30.57
C LYS A 169 22.02 28.88 31.33
N GLU A 170 23.17 29.05 31.96
CA GLU A 170 23.49 28.37 33.22
C GLU A 170 22.50 28.79 34.32
#